data_AF-A0A3M6VTY6-F1
#
_entry.id   AF-A0A3M6VTY6-F1
#
_cell.length_a   1.000
_cell.length_b   1.000
_cell.length_c   1.000
_cell.angle_alpha   90.00
_cell.angle_beta   90.00
_cell.angle_gamma   90.00
#
_symmetry.space_group_name_H-M   'P 1'
#
loop_
_entity.id
_entity.type
_entity.pdbx_description
1 polymer ?
#
loop_
_entity_poly.entity_id
_entity_poly.type
_entity_poly.pdbx_seq_one_letter_code
_entity_poly.pdbx_strand_id
1 'polypeptide(L)'
;MEPSELGPFGNVLVQHGSDFDPTSEQFALLSKIAAKRVEWLKGEIHKLDKLSKTLSWKMPYAGFSERKEITEFLRGPQQSMTLKGERSDQNFMNLRTAKELATTCNDERIRESSYVAKASVSKYERAVVTITKTRKWYEDSQANLVRYAEEMANLSDVYKGSRGLVSTKRPRLE
;
A
#
# COMPACT_ATOMS: atom_id res chain seq x y z
N MET A 1 15.40 -8.65 -3.14
CA MET A 1 15.04 -7.22 -3.07
C MET A 1 13.56 -7.14 -3.35
N GLU A 2 12.79 -6.73 -2.35
CA GLU A 2 11.35 -6.52 -2.49
C GLU A 2 11.11 -5.22 -3.28
N PRO A 3 10.42 -5.25 -4.43
CA PRO A 3 10.21 -4.05 -5.23
C PRO A 3 9.49 -2.93 -4.48
N SER A 4 8.69 -3.25 -3.45
CA SER A 4 8.01 -2.28 -2.58
C SER A 4 8.97 -1.45 -1.73
N GLU A 5 10.13 -2.00 -1.35
CA GLU A 5 11.14 -1.34 -0.50
C GLU A 5 11.95 -0.30 -1.26
N LEU A 6 11.91 -0.34 -2.59
CA LEU A 6 12.56 0.67 -3.42
C LEU A 6 11.92 2.05 -3.26
N GLY A 7 10.70 2.17 -2.74
CA GLY A 7 10.11 3.48 -2.38
C GLY A 7 10.38 4.57 -3.44
N PRO A 8 10.87 5.76 -3.07
CA PRO A 8 11.25 6.81 -4.02
C PRO A 8 12.59 6.57 -4.75
N PHE A 9 13.34 5.49 -4.45
CA PHE A 9 14.57 5.12 -5.18
C PHE A 9 14.32 4.78 -6.66
N GLY A 10 13.07 4.57 -7.08
CA GLY A 10 12.72 4.58 -8.50
C GLY A 10 13.20 5.85 -9.22
N ASN A 11 13.14 7.00 -8.56
CA ASN A 11 13.65 8.27 -9.10
C ASN A 11 15.17 8.28 -9.21
N VAL A 12 15.89 7.56 -8.34
CA VAL A 12 17.35 7.42 -8.40
C VAL A 12 17.77 6.60 -9.62
N LEU A 13 17.00 5.56 -9.95
CA LEU A 13 17.19 4.79 -11.19
C LEU A 13 16.98 5.68 -12.43
N VAL A 14 15.97 6.56 -12.41
CA VAL A 14 15.72 7.53 -13.47
C VAL A 14 16.88 8.54 -13.58
N GLN A 15 17.33 9.10 -12.46
CA GLN A 15 18.39 10.12 -12.41
C GLN A 15 19.74 9.60 -12.91
N HIS A 16 20.13 8.39 -12.53
CA HIS A 16 21.44 7.84 -12.90
C HIS A 16 21.40 6.92 -14.11
N GLY A 17 20.22 6.60 -14.65
CA GLY A 17 20.09 5.72 -15.80
C GLY A 17 20.82 6.25 -17.05
N SER A 18 20.87 7.57 -17.23
CA SER A 18 21.58 8.24 -18.34
C SER A 18 23.09 8.34 -18.15
N ASP A 19 23.59 8.12 -16.93
CA ASP A 19 25.01 8.30 -16.61
C ASP A 19 25.86 7.10 -17.04
N PHE A 20 25.22 5.97 -17.35
CA PHE A 20 25.88 4.73 -17.74
C PHE A 20 25.75 4.46 -19.24
N ASP A 21 26.80 3.90 -19.84
CA ASP A 21 26.74 3.36 -21.20
C ASP A 21 25.62 2.31 -21.29
N PRO A 22 24.68 2.39 -22.26
CA PRO A 22 23.61 1.42 -22.44
C PRO A 22 24.05 -0.05 -22.61
N THR A 23 25.30 -0.28 -22.99
CA THR A 23 25.93 -1.61 -23.15
C THR A 23 26.66 -2.09 -21.90
N SER A 24 26.80 -1.23 -20.88
CA SER A 24 27.49 -1.56 -19.64
C SER A 24 26.72 -2.57 -18.78
N GLU A 25 27.47 -3.36 -18.00
CA GLU A 25 26.88 -4.29 -17.03
C GLU A 25 26.07 -3.56 -15.94
N GLN A 26 26.48 -2.34 -15.56
CA GLN A 26 25.76 -1.50 -14.60
C GLN A 26 24.39 -1.11 -15.15
N PHE A 27 24.31 -0.63 -16.39
CA PHE A 27 23.04 -0.30 -17.03
C PHE A 27 22.13 -1.52 -17.18
N ALA A 28 22.72 -2.69 -17.51
CA ALA A 28 21.98 -3.94 -17.59
C ALA A 28 21.39 -4.37 -16.23
N LEU A 29 22.14 -4.18 -15.13
CA LEU A 29 21.65 -4.45 -13.78
C LEU A 29 20.55 -3.48 -13.35
N LEU A 30 20.74 -2.17 -13.58
CA LEU A 30 19.73 -1.14 -13.29
C LEU A 30 18.44 -1.39 -14.08
N SER A 31 18.55 -1.77 -15.35
CA SER A 31 17.41 -2.14 -16.20
C SER A 31 16.61 -3.31 -15.62
N LYS A 32 17.29 -4.33 -15.07
CA LYS A 32 16.62 -5.48 -14.41
C LYS A 32 15.89 -5.06 -13.13
N ILE A 33 16.47 -4.16 -12.34
CA ILE A 33 15.83 -3.64 -11.12
C ILE A 33 14.61 -2.79 -11.50
N ALA A 34 14.76 -1.89 -12.48
CA ALA A 34 13.68 -1.06 -13.00
C ALA A 34 12.52 -1.89 -13.55
N ALA A 35 12.80 -2.98 -14.28
CA ALA A 35 11.78 -3.90 -14.79
C ALA A 35 10.95 -4.52 -13.65
N LYS A 36 11.61 -5.02 -12.59
CA LYS A 36 10.91 -5.57 -11.41
C LYS A 36 10.05 -4.51 -10.71
N ARG A 37 10.54 -3.27 -10.62
CA ARG A 37 9.78 -2.15 -10.06
C ARG A 37 8.55 -1.81 -10.91
N VAL A 38 8.68 -1.77 -12.23
CA VAL A 38 7.56 -1.54 -13.16
C VAL A 38 6.49 -2.64 -13.04
N GLU A 39 6.89 -3.90 -12.93
CA GLU A 39 5.94 -5.01 -12.72
C GLU A 39 5.16 -4.85 -11.41
N TRP A 40 5.84 -4.48 -10.33
CA TRP A 40 5.20 -4.20 -9.04
C TRP A 40 4.26 -2.99 -9.12
N LEU A 41 4.68 -1.88 -9.75
CA LEU A 41 3.86 -0.68 -9.95
C LEU A 41 2.58 -0.99 -10.73
N LYS A 42 2.64 -1.81 -11.78
CA LYS A 42 1.45 -2.26 -12.52
C LYS A 42 0.46 -2.98 -11.61
N GLY A 43 0.95 -3.85 -10.73
CA GLY A 43 0.15 -4.55 -9.74
C GLY A 43 -0.55 -3.59 -8.77
N GLU A 44 0.19 -2.66 -8.17
CA GLU A 44 -0.38 -1.70 -7.23
C GLU A 44 -1.35 -0.71 -7.91
N ILE A 45 -1.03 -0.21 -9.11
CA ILE A 45 -1.97 0.64 -9.88
C ILE A 45 -3.25 -0.14 -10.16
N HIS A 46 -3.16 -1.37 -10.67
CA HIS A 46 -4.35 -2.19 -10.96
C HIS A 46 -5.18 -2.48 -9.71
N LYS A 47 -4.54 -2.65 -8.55
CA LYS A 47 -5.18 -2.80 -7.25
C LYS A 47 -5.91 -1.51 -6.85
N LEU A 48 -5.24 -0.36 -6.90
CA LEU A 48 -5.80 0.92 -6.43
C LEU A 48 -6.83 1.52 -7.40
N ASP A 49 -6.72 1.26 -8.70
CA ASP A 49 -7.67 1.75 -9.73
C ASP A 49 -9.08 1.17 -9.57
N LYS A 50 -9.21 0.04 -8.88
CA LYS A 50 -10.51 -0.56 -8.50
C LYS A 50 -11.22 0.19 -7.39
N LEU A 51 -10.56 1.14 -6.73
CA LEU A 51 -11.18 1.95 -5.68
C LEU A 51 -12.13 2.99 -6.28
N SER A 52 -13.12 3.39 -5.49
CA SER A 52 -14.07 4.43 -5.90
C SER A 52 -13.35 5.76 -6.15
N LYS A 53 -13.79 6.48 -7.19
CA LYS A 53 -13.36 7.87 -7.47
C LYS A 53 -13.88 8.88 -6.43
N THR A 54 -14.89 8.49 -5.65
CA THR A 54 -15.40 9.25 -4.51
C THR A 54 -14.98 8.59 -3.21
N LEU A 55 -14.94 9.38 -2.12
CA LEU A 55 -14.54 8.91 -0.79
C LEU A 55 -15.28 7.61 -0.43
N SER A 56 -14.50 6.57 -0.17
CA SER A 56 -14.96 5.27 0.28
C SER A 56 -14.34 4.96 1.63
N TRP A 57 -15.17 4.48 2.56
CA TRP A 57 -14.70 3.94 3.84
C TRP A 57 -14.29 2.46 3.75
N LYS A 58 -14.44 1.82 2.58
CA LYS A 58 -13.96 0.45 2.39
C LYS A 58 -12.45 0.45 2.30
N MET A 59 -11.80 -0.38 3.12
CA MET A 59 -10.39 -0.73 3.01
C MET A 59 -10.30 -2.19 2.57
N PRO A 60 -10.61 -2.50 1.29
CA PRO A 60 -10.77 -3.88 0.82
C PRO A 60 -9.51 -4.73 0.98
N TYR A 61 -8.34 -4.08 1.02
CA TYR A 61 -7.05 -4.72 1.14
C TYR A 61 -6.54 -4.82 2.58
N ALA A 62 -7.33 -4.37 3.58
CA ALA A 62 -6.97 -4.48 4.99
C ALA A 62 -6.53 -5.91 5.32
N GLY A 63 -5.34 -6.05 5.89
CA GLY A 63 -4.68 -7.32 6.15
C GLY A 63 -5.47 -8.22 7.09
N PHE A 64 -5.19 -9.53 7.03
CA PHE A 64 -5.74 -10.45 8.02
C PHE A 64 -5.17 -10.14 9.40
N SER A 65 -6.01 -10.26 10.43
CA SER A 65 -5.60 -10.22 11.82
C SER A 65 -6.39 -11.27 12.61
N GLU A 66 -5.89 -11.62 13.79
CA GLU A 66 -6.62 -12.47 14.74
C GLU A 66 -7.96 -11.86 15.16
N ARG A 67 -8.13 -10.54 14.98
CA ARG A 67 -9.35 -9.78 15.25
C ARG A 67 -10.23 -9.75 14.01
N LYS A 68 -10.85 -10.89 13.69
CA LYS A 68 -11.67 -11.08 12.47
C LYS A 68 -12.78 -10.03 12.35
N GLU A 69 -13.53 -9.79 13.43
CA GLU A 69 -14.62 -8.80 13.47
C GLU A 69 -14.14 -7.39 13.04
N ILE A 70 -12.96 -6.97 13.50
CA ILE A 70 -12.36 -5.68 13.12
C ILE A 70 -11.97 -5.70 11.64
N THR A 71 -11.34 -6.79 11.18
CA THR A 71 -10.90 -6.92 9.78
C THR A 71 -12.07 -6.86 8.80
N GLU A 72 -13.17 -7.55 9.12
CA GLU A 72 -14.40 -7.54 8.34
C GLU A 72 -15.03 -6.15 8.29
N PHE A 73 -15.11 -5.47 9.44
CA PHE A 73 -15.56 -4.09 9.50
C PHE A 73 -14.68 -3.16 8.64
N LEU A 74 -13.34 -3.31 8.70
CA LEU A 74 -12.42 -2.47 7.94
C LEU A 74 -12.67 -2.59 6.43
N ARG A 75 -12.94 -3.80 5.94
CA ARG A 75 -13.27 -4.09 4.54
C ARG A 75 -14.69 -3.63 4.15
N GLY A 76 -15.59 -3.49 5.12
CA GLY A 76 -16.96 -3.02 4.93
C GLY A 76 -17.09 -1.52 4.63
N PRO A 77 -18.28 -1.03 4.22
CA PRO A 77 -18.53 0.38 3.92
C PRO A 77 -18.75 1.28 5.14
N GLN A 78 -18.95 0.72 6.33
CA GLN A 78 -19.28 1.51 7.52
C GLN A 78 -18.06 2.31 7.99
N GLN A 79 -18.28 3.56 8.43
CA GLN A 79 -17.20 4.42 8.92
C GLN A 79 -16.76 4.06 10.35
N SER A 80 -17.69 3.58 11.19
CA SER A 80 -17.43 3.27 12.59
C SER A 80 -18.13 1.99 13.02
N MET A 81 -17.52 1.28 13.99
CA MET A 81 -18.14 0.18 14.72
C MET A 81 -17.90 0.35 16.22
N THR A 82 -18.78 -0.26 17.01
CA THR A 82 -18.64 -0.34 18.46
C THR A 82 -18.56 -1.80 18.87
N LEU A 83 -17.40 -2.19 19.40
CA LEU A 83 -17.20 -3.48 20.05
C LEU A 83 -17.76 -3.42 21.46
N LYS A 84 -18.54 -4.42 21.82
CA LYS A 84 -19.03 -4.64 23.18
C LYS A 84 -18.29 -5.85 23.73
N GLY A 85 -17.55 -5.67 24.83
CA GLY A 85 -16.62 -6.69 25.29
C GLY A 85 -17.25 -8.06 25.57
N GLU A 86 -18.48 -8.09 26.11
CA GLU A 86 -19.26 -9.34 26.34
C GLU A 86 -19.61 -10.13 25.06
N ARG A 87 -19.54 -9.49 23.89
CA ARG A 87 -19.95 -10.07 22.60
C ARG A 87 -18.85 -10.06 21.55
N SER A 88 -17.68 -9.54 21.89
CA SER A 88 -16.54 -9.48 20.98
C SER A 88 -15.58 -10.62 21.27
N ASP A 89 -14.90 -11.12 20.25
CA ASP A 89 -13.82 -12.12 20.37
C ASP A 89 -12.67 -11.66 21.30
N GLN A 90 -12.61 -10.37 21.62
CA GLN A 90 -11.58 -9.73 22.42
C GLN A 90 -11.88 -9.69 23.93
N ASN A 91 -13.09 -10.09 24.33
CA ASN A 91 -13.56 -10.25 25.73
C ASN A 91 -13.00 -9.25 26.76
N PHE A 92 -13.49 -8.00 26.77
CA PHE A 92 -13.07 -6.98 27.74
C PHE A 92 -14.24 -6.54 28.66
N MET A 93 -14.09 -6.69 29.97
CA MET A 93 -15.22 -6.49 30.91
C MET A 93 -15.28 -5.10 31.56
N ASN A 94 -14.22 -4.29 31.48
CA ASN A 94 -14.16 -3.01 32.17
C ASN A 94 -13.39 -1.96 31.36
N LEU A 95 -13.44 -0.70 31.82
CA LEU A 95 -12.83 0.42 31.10
C LEU A 95 -11.31 0.29 30.97
N ARG A 96 -10.62 -0.35 31.93
CA ARG A 96 -9.17 -0.57 31.86
C ARG A 96 -8.84 -1.50 30.70
N THR A 97 -9.46 -2.67 30.64
CA THR A 97 -9.22 -3.65 29.56
C THR A 97 -9.71 -3.14 28.20
N ALA A 98 -10.76 -2.33 28.16
CA ALA A 98 -11.18 -1.63 26.95
C ALA A 98 -10.11 -0.63 26.45
N LYS A 99 -9.49 0.13 27.35
CA LYS A 99 -8.40 1.07 27.01
C LYS A 99 -7.18 0.33 26.48
N GLU A 100 -6.78 -0.77 27.12
CA GLU A 100 -5.70 -1.63 26.65
C GLU A 100 -5.98 -2.12 25.22
N LEU A 101 -7.19 -2.64 24.96
CA LEU A 101 -7.59 -3.09 23.63
C LEU A 101 -7.52 -1.97 22.58
N ALA A 102 -8.00 -0.77 22.93
CA ALA A 102 -7.97 0.40 22.06
C ALA A 102 -6.52 0.83 21.75
N THR A 103 -5.63 0.81 22.74
CA THR A 103 -4.20 1.08 22.55
C THR A 103 -3.58 0.06 21.61
N THR A 104 -3.75 -1.24 21.86
CA THR A 104 -3.24 -2.29 20.97
C THR A 104 -3.77 -2.14 19.54
N CYS A 105 -5.05 -1.82 19.35
CA CYS A 105 -5.61 -1.53 18.04
C CYS A 105 -4.92 -0.36 17.32
N ASN A 106 -4.49 0.66 18.06
CA ASN A 106 -3.82 1.82 17.51
C ASN A 106 -2.32 1.56 17.23
N ASP A 107 -1.68 0.71 18.03
CA ASP A 107 -0.26 0.40 17.93
C ASP A 107 0.00 -0.70 16.89
N GLU A 108 -0.74 -1.80 16.97
CA GLU A 108 -0.69 -2.96 16.07
C GLU A 108 -1.65 -2.79 14.89
N ARG A 109 -1.59 -1.63 14.22
CA ARG A 109 -2.49 -1.32 13.12
C ARG A 109 -2.46 -2.42 12.05
N ILE A 110 -3.65 -2.79 11.62
CA ILE A 110 -3.85 -3.74 10.52
C ILE A 110 -3.26 -3.12 9.24
N ARG A 111 -2.39 -3.84 8.55
CA ARG A 111 -1.79 -3.40 7.27
C ARG A 111 -2.88 -2.98 6.28
N GLU A 112 -2.56 -2.05 5.38
CA GLU A 112 -3.50 -1.56 4.37
C GLU A 112 -4.81 -1.01 4.97
N SER A 113 -4.72 -0.36 6.13
CA SER A 113 -5.88 0.26 6.78
C SER A 113 -5.49 1.54 7.49
N SER A 114 -6.49 2.38 7.79
CA SER A 114 -6.33 3.55 8.64
C SER A 114 -7.57 3.76 9.50
N TYR A 115 -7.37 3.69 10.82
CA TYR A 115 -8.41 3.87 11.80
C TYR A 115 -7.84 4.36 13.13
N VAL A 116 -8.74 4.76 14.02
CA VAL A 116 -8.49 5.05 15.42
C VAL A 116 -9.45 4.25 16.28
N ALA A 117 -8.96 3.70 17.38
CA ALA A 117 -9.76 3.02 18.39
C ALA A 117 -9.79 3.86 19.68
N LYS A 118 -10.97 3.98 20.30
CA LYS A 118 -11.16 4.69 21.57
C LYS A 118 -12.05 3.87 22.49
N ALA A 119 -11.61 3.71 23.73
CA ALA A 119 -12.42 3.12 24.78
C ALA A 119 -13.33 4.16 25.44
N SER A 120 -14.55 3.77 25.78
CA SER A 120 -15.49 4.59 26.52
C SER A 120 -16.45 3.72 27.33
N VAL A 121 -17.30 4.38 28.12
CA VAL A 121 -18.43 3.74 28.79
C VAL A 121 -19.69 4.07 27.98
N SER A 122 -20.47 3.04 27.67
CA SER A 122 -21.75 3.20 26.97
C SER A 122 -22.82 3.80 27.89
N LYS A 123 -23.98 4.12 27.31
CA LYS A 123 -25.14 4.63 28.07
C LYS A 123 -25.64 3.67 29.17
N TYR A 124 -25.27 2.39 29.11
CA TYR A 124 -25.68 1.35 30.06
C TYR A 124 -24.52 0.92 30.98
N GLU A 125 -23.55 1.82 31.21
CA GLU A 125 -22.39 1.61 32.09
C GLU A 125 -21.44 0.47 31.67
N ARG A 126 -21.64 -0.11 30.49
CA ARG A 126 -20.73 -1.13 29.94
C ARG A 126 -19.56 -0.50 29.20
N ALA A 127 -18.37 -1.01 29.44
CA ALA A 127 -17.19 -0.63 28.68
C ALA A 127 -17.34 -1.04 27.20
N VAL A 128 -16.94 -0.16 26.30
CA VAL A 128 -16.98 -0.37 24.84
C VAL A 128 -15.72 0.17 24.19
N VAL A 129 -15.37 -0.38 23.02
CA VAL A 129 -14.32 0.16 22.16
C VAL A 129 -14.95 0.59 20.84
N THR A 130 -14.82 1.86 20.50
CA THR A 130 -15.28 2.40 19.22
C THR A 130 -14.11 2.50 18.27
N ILE A 131 -14.21 1.83 17.13
CA ILE A 131 -13.24 1.89 16.05
C ILE A 131 -13.83 2.81 14.98
N THR A 132 -13.05 3.79 14.55
CA THR A 132 -13.44 4.79 13.54
C THR A 132 -12.39 4.84 12.45
N LYS A 133 -12.80 4.60 11.22
CA LYS A 133 -11.92 4.71 10.05
C LYS A 133 -11.55 6.17 9.82
N THR A 134 -10.34 6.39 9.32
CA THR A 134 -9.91 7.72 8.90
C THR A 134 -9.87 7.81 7.38
N ARG A 135 -9.92 9.03 6.85
CA ARG A 135 -9.82 9.25 5.39
C ARG A 135 -8.42 8.97 4.85
N LYS A 136 -7.42 8.93 5.73
CA LYS A 136 -6.00 8.85 5.37
C LYS A 136 -5.69 7.70 4.42
N TRP A 137 -6.23 6.49 4.65
CA TRP A 137 -5.95 5.36 3.75
C TRP A 137 -6.48 5.61 2.34
N TYR A 138 -7.69 6.16 2.22
CA TYR A 138 -8.29 6.48 0.93
C TYR A 138 -7.51 7.58 0.21
N GLU A 139 -7.23 8.68 0.92
CA GLU A 139 -6.48 9.83 0.39
C GLU A 139 -5.06 9.44 -0.03
N ASP A 140 -4.34 8.70 0.82
CA ASP A 140 -3.01 8.17 0.51
C ASP A 140 -3.07 7.21 -0.69
N SER A 141 -4.13 6.39 -0.82
CA SER A 141 -4.33 5.48 -1.96
C SER A 141 -4.54 6.25 -3.27
N GLN A 142 -5.36 7.30 -3.27
CA GLN A 142 -5.56 8.15 -4.44
C GLN A 142 -4.27 8.88 -4.84
N ALA A 143 -3.54 9.42 -3.86
CA ALA A 143 -2.25 10.07 -4.10
C ALA A 143 -1.20 9.07 -4.64
N ASN A 144 -1.17 7.85 -4.10
CA ASN A 144 -0.29 6.79 -4.57
C ASN A 144 -0.57 6.38 -6.01
N LEU A 145 -1.84 6.33 -6.43
CA LEU A 145 -2.21 5.99 -7.80
C LEU A 145 -1.57 6.96 -8.80
N VAL A 146 -1.67 8.27 -8.54
CA VAL A 146 -1.04 9.30 -9.38
C VAL A 146 0.48 9.13 -9.40
N ARG A 147 1.09 9.05 -8.22
CA ARG A 147 2.55 8.91 -8.07
C ARG A 147 3.09 7.65 -8.76
N TYR A 148 2.41 6.52 -8.62
CA TYR A 148 2.83 5.26 -9.22
C TYR A 148 2.70 5.28 -10.75
N ALA A 149 1.67 5.93 -11.28
CA ALA A 149 1.52 6.11 -12.71
C ALA A 149 2.66 6.96 -13.30
N GLU A 150 3.03 8.06 -12.64
CA GLU A 150 4.16 8.90 -13.03
C GLU A 150 5.50 8.16 -12.94
N GLU A 151 5.75 7.45 -11.84
CA GLU A 151 6.98 6.65 -11.66
C GLU A 151 7.11 5.59 -12.76
N MET A 152 6.01 4.89 -13.09
CA MET A 152 5.99 3.88 -14.13
C MET A 152 6.28 4.46 -15.51
N ALA A 153 5.74 5.64 -15.83
CA ALA A 153 6.00 6.32 -17.09
C ALA A 153 7.49 6.68 -17.21
N ASN A 154 8.07 7.29 -16.17
CA ASN A 154 9.47 7.69 -16.14
C ASN A 154 10.42 6.49 -16.29
N LEU A 155 10.20 5.41 -15.54
CA LEU A 155 11.02 4.20 -15.64
C LEU A 155 10.89 3.53 -17.02
N SER A 156 9.69 3.54 -17.60
CA SER A 156 9.48 3.01 -18.94
C SER A 156 10.22 3.84 -19.98
N ASP A 157 10.23 5.16 -19.84
CA ASP A 157 10.92 6.07 -20.76
C ASP A 157 12.44 5.89 -20.75
N VAL A 158 13.04 5.83 -19.56
CA VAL A 158 14.50 5.66 -19.39
C VAL A 158 14.98 4.31 -19.91
N TYR A 159 14.22 3.25 -19.69
CA TYR A 159 14.65 1.87 -19.98
C TYR A 159 13.96 1.23 -21.20
N LYS A 160 13.25 2.03 -22.02
CA LYS A 160 12.55 1.62 -23.27
C LYS A 160 13.42 0.88 -24.30
N GLY A 161 14.75 0.89 -24.15
CA GLY A 161 15.72 0.44 -25.16
C GLY A 161 16.34 -0.96 -25.01
N SER A 162 16.06 -1.73 -23.96
CA SER A 162 16.77 -3.01 -23.74
C SER A 162 16.25 -4.21 -24.56
N ARG A 163 15.26 -4.01 -25.46
CA ARG A 163 14.78 -5.03 -26.41
C ARG A 163 15.03 -4.70 -27.90
N GLY A 164 15.63 -3.55 -28.23
CA GLY A 164 15.69 -3.05 -29.61
C GLY A 164 17.05 -3.16 -30.32
N LEU A 165 18.15 -3.43 -29.63
CA LEU A 165 19.50 -3.37 -30.21
C LEU A 165 20.16 -4.74 -30.35
N VAL A 166 19.47 -5.68 -30.99
CA VAL A 166 20.15 -6.77 -31.71
C VAL A 166 19.45 -6.98 -33.05
N SER A 167 19.70 -6.10 -34.02
CA SER A 167 19.48 -6.42 -35.42
C SER A 167 20.49 -5.70 -36.33
N THR A 168 21.45 -6.51 -36.77
CA THR A 168 22.14 -6.55 -38.07
C THR A 168 22.37 -5.25 -38.87
N LYS A 169 23.65 -4.94 -39.11
CA LYS A 169 24.32 -5.02 -40.43
C LYS A 169 25.77 -4.54 -40.33
N ARG A 170 26.74 -5.44 -40.49
CA ARG A 170 28.12 -5.09 -40.85
C ARG A 170 28.18 -4.94 -42.38
N PRO A 171 28.73 -3.85 -42.95
CA PRO A 171 29.17 -3.86 -44.34
C PRO A 171 30.46 -4.70 -44.45
N ARG A 172 30.54 -5.55 -45.47
CA ARG A 172 31.80 -6.15 -45.93
C ARG A 172 32.56 -5.07 -46.69
N LEU A 173 33.82 -4.84 -46.33
CA LEU A 173 34.78 -4.13 -47.18
C LEU A 173 35.48 -5.16 -48.05
N GLU A 174 35.41 -4.95 -49.36
CA GLU A 174 36.40 -5.45 -50.33
C GLU A 174 37.67 -4.60 -50.25
#